data_AF-A0A969C471-F1
#
_entry.id   AF-A0A969C471-F1
#
_cell.length_a   1.000
_cell.length_b   1.000
_cell.length_c   1.000
_cell.angle_alpha   90.00
_cell.angle_beta   90.00
_cell.angle_gamma   90.00
#
_symmetry.space_group_name_H-M   'P 1'
#
loop_
_entity.id
_entity.type
_entity.pdbx_description
1 polymer ?
#
loop_
_entity_poly.entity_id
_entity_poly.type
_entity_poly.pdbx_seq_one_letter_code
_entity_poly.pdbx_strand_id
1 'polypeptide(L)'
;MEFAEDIRRYLVGLPVTATADSVTYRFSKFVGRNRIGTTVAAIILLLSGFSIWQGIIATRERAKSEKRFEQVRKLANIVLFEYHDGIAKLPGATAMREKMVKDSLEFLDNLSAENTDNLELQRDIVKAYRKVGDIQGAADTGNLGKTNDALQSYQKALAIQEKIVAANPANVEDKRLQGRLEIDVASQIRNLGDLNGAEKNFLNALNIFSSLSDEVKKPFRLGENLLEYSQSANGAK
;
A
#
# COMPACT_ATOMS: atom_id res chain seq x y z
N MET A 1 27.72 1.68 -69.45
CA MET A 1 27.91 2.72 -68.42
C MET A 1 27.84 2.18 -66.98
N GLU A 2 27.37 0.95 -66.75
CA GLU A 2 27.27 0.37 -65.40
C GLU A 2 28.62 0.12 -64.70
N PHE A 3 29.67 -0.28 -65.42
CA PHE A 3 30.99 -0.58 -64.82
C PHE A 3 31.69 0.64 -64.19
N ALA A 4 31.63 1.79 -64.85
CA ALA A 4 32.25 3.02 -64.34
C ALA A 4 31.50 3.62 -63.13
N GLU A 5 30.20 3.33 -63.03
CA GLU A 5 29.36 3.68 -61.88
C GLU A 5 29.65 2.76 -60.70
N ASP A 6 29.84 1.46 -60.94
CA ASP A 6 30.15 0.49 -59.88
C ASP A 6 31.55 0.70 -59.26
N ILE A 7 32.54 1.12 -60.06
CA ILE A 7 33.87 1.53 -59.55
C ILE A 7 33.75 2.75 -58.63
N ARG A 8 32.97 3.76 -59.01
CA ARG A 8 32.74 4.95 -58.16
C ARG A 8 32.06 4.56 -56.86
N ARG A 9 31.04 3.68 -56.93
CA ARG A 9 30.38 3.16 -55.72
C ARG A 9 31.34 2.44 -54.80
N TYR A 10 32.23 1.61 -55.36
CA TYR A 10 33.26 0.91 -54.58
C TYR A 10 34.23 1.88 -53.88
N LEU A 11 34.73 2.90 -54.59
CA LEU A 11 35.68 3.89 -54.05
C LEU A 11 35.07 4.78 -52.97
N VAL A 12 33.76 5.05 -53.03
CA VAL A 12 33.03 5.89 -52.05
C VAL A 12 32.32 5.02 -50.98
N GLY A 13 32.58 3.70 -50.98
CA GLY A 13 32.07 2.76 -49.97
C GLY A 13 30.56 2.49 -50.04
N LEU A 14 29.92 2.76 -51.19
CA LEU A 14 28.53 2.40 -51.47
C LEU A 14 28.41 0.91 -51.89
N PRO A 15 27.24 0.28 -51.70
CA PRO A 15 27.02 -1.07 -52.19
C PRO A 15 27.02 -1.10 -53.73
N VAL A 16 27.73 -2.11 -54.25
CA VAL A 16 27.97 -2.38 -55.66
C VAL A 16 26.78 -3.18 -56.22
N THR A 17 26.32 -2.86 -57.43
CA THR A 17 25.10 -3.44 -58.04
C THR A 17 25.31 -4.83 -58.62
N ALA A 18 26.56 -5.23 -58.88
CA ALA A 18 26.91 -6.53 -59.45
C ALA A 18 26.80 -7.73 -58.47
N THR A 19 26.51 -7.49 -57.18
CA THR A 19 26.30 -8.56 -56.18
C THR A 19 24.82 -8.68 -55.82
N ALA A 20 24.30 -9.90 -55.63
CA ALA A 20 22.93 -10.14 -55.19
C ALA A 20 22.59 -9.28 -53.94
N ASP A 21 21.41 -8.64 -53.92
CA ASP A 21 21.01 -7.66 -52.91
C ASP A 21 20.95 -8.30 -51.52
N SER A 22 22.07 -8.21 -50.80
CA SER A 22 22.25 -8.83 -49.50
C SER A 22 22.21 -7.76 -48.42
N VAL A 23 21.23 -7.88 -47.53
CA VAL A 23 21.00 -6.96 -46.40
C VAL A 23 22.24 -6.88 -45.52
N THR A 24 22.96 -7.99 -45.34
CA THR A 24 24.21 -8.06 -44.56
C THR A 24 25.36 -7.32 -45.26
N TYR A 25 25.47 -7.44 -46.58
CA TYR A 25 26.49 -6.74 -47.36
C TYR A 25 26.32 -5.22 -47.28
N ARG A 26 25.09 -4.73 -47.45
CA ARG A 26 24.77 -3.29 -47.36
C ARG A 26 24.95 -2.76 -45.94
N PHE A 27 24.58 -3.53 -44.93
CA PHE A 27 24.80 -3.19 -43.52
C PHE A 27 26.29 -3.09 -43.19
N SER A 28 27.13 -4.01 -43.68
CA SER A 28 28.58 -3.97 -43.46
C SER A 28 29.24 -2.72 -44.07
N LYS A 29 28.83 -2.32 -45.29
CA LYS A 29 29.29 -1.09 -45.94
C LYS A 29 28.79 0.16 -45.21
N PHE A 30 27.57 0.14 -44.70
CA PHE A 30 27.01 1.23 -43.89
C PHE A 30 27.75 1.42 -42.56
N VAL A 31 28.03 0.34 -41.83
CA VAL A 31 28.82 0.37 -40.59
C VAL A 31 30.26 0.81 -40.87
N GLY A 32 30.86 0.32 -41.96
CA GLY A 32 32.20 0.72 -42.40
C GLY A 32 32.33 2.21 -42.71
N ARG A 33 31.26 2.85 -43.18
CA ARG A 33 31.20 4.29 -43.54
C ARG A 33 30.79 5.19 -42.37
N ASN A 34 29.87 4.73 -41.52
CA ASN A 34 29.31 5.50 -40.40
C ASN A 34 29.80 4.99 -39.04
N ARG A 35 31.12 4.81 -38.89
CA ARG A 35 31.72 4.17 -37.71
C ARG A 35 31.37 4.86 -36.39
N ILE A 36 31.39 6.20 -36.37
CA ILE A 36 31.07 6.99 -35.18
C ILE A 36 29.58 6.87 -34.84
N GLY A 37 28.69 7.10 -35.81
CA GLY A 37 27.24 7.04 -35.58
C GLY A 37 26.74 5.65 -35.18
N THR A 38 27.30 4.58 -35.77
CA THR A 38 26.92 3.20 -35.42
C THR A 38 27.45 2.78 -34.06
N THR A 39 28.63 3.25 -33.65
CA THR A 39 29.18 3.00 -32.31
C THR A 39 28.33 3.68 -31.24
N VAL A 40 27.94 4.94 -31.44
CA VAL A 40 27.07 5.67 -30.51
C VAL A 40 25.70 4.99 -30.38
N ALA A 41 25.09 4.57 -31.49
CA ALA A 41 23.83 3.85 -31.48
C ALA A 41 23.91 2.50 -30.73
N ALA A 42 25.01 1.75 -30.91
CA ALA A 42 25.24 0.50 -30.20
C ALA A 42 25.38 0.71 -28.68
N ILE A 43 26.10 1.77 -28.26
CA ILE A 43 26.24 2.12 -26.84
C ILE A 43 24.88 2.49 -26.23
N ILE A 44 24.06 3.30 -26.92
CA ILE A 44 22.72 3.68 -26.45
C ILE A 44 21.83 2.45 -26.27
N LEU A 45 21.85 1.51 -27.22
CA LEU A 45 21.09 0.27 -27.13
C LEU A 45 21.54 -0.62 -25.96
N LEU A 46 22.86 -0.72 -25.71
CA LEU A 46 23.39 -1.47 -24.58
C LEU A 46 23.01 -0.84 -23.24
N LEU A 47 23.09 0.49 -23.11
CA LEU A 47 22.69 1.20 -21.90
C LEU A 47 21.18 1.07 -21.64
N SER A 48 20.37 1.17 -22.70
CA SER A 48 18.91 1.02 -22.60
C SER A 48 18.52 -0.41 -22.23
N GLY A 49 19.15 -1.41 -22.87
CA GLY A 49 18.96 -2.82 -22.55
C GLY A 49 19.42 -3.16 -21.13
N PHE A 50 20.55 -2.61 -20.68
CA PHE A 50 21.02 -2.76 -19.30
C PHE A 50 20.05 -2.15 -18.29
N SER A 51 19.48 -0.98 -18.60
CA SER A 51 18.47 -0.30 -17.75
C SER A 51 17.16 -1.09 -17.67
N ILE A 52 16.69 -1.64 -18.78
CA ILE A 52 15.50 -2.50 -18.84
C ILE A 52 15.76 -3.81 -18.08
N TRP A 53 16.95 -4.42 -18.25
CA TRP A 53 17.35 -5.64 -17.56
C TRP A 53 17.44 -5.44 -16.04
N GLN A 54 18.04 -4.33 -15.59
CA GLN A 54 18.04 -3.91 -14.18
C GLN A 54 16.62 -3.71 -13.63
N GLY A 55 15.72 -3.08 -14.39
CA GLY A 55 14.32 -2.90 -14.01
C GLY A 55 13.54 -4.22 -13.83
N ILE A 56 13.80 -5.21 -14.69
CA ILE A 56 13.16 -6.53 -14.60
C ILE A 56 13.68 -7.33 -13.39
N ILE A 57 14.98 -7.22 -13.07
CA ILE A 57 15.55 -7.88 -11.89
C ILE A 57 15.03 -7.23 -10.59
N ALA A 58 15.01 -5.90 -10.53
CA ALA A 58 14.50 -5.14 -9.38
C ALA A 58 13.02 -5.45 -9.08
N THR A 59 12.18 -5.61 -10.11
CA THR A 59 10.76 -5.96 -9.93
C THR A 59 10.57 -7.38 -9.41
N ARG A 60 11.40 -8.34 -9.87
CA ARG A 60 11.35 -9.73 -9.37
C ARG A 60 11.86 -9.87 -7.94
N GLU A 61 12.89 -9.12 -7.56
CA GLU A 61 13.38 -9.07 -6.18
C GLU A 61 12.36 -8.44 -5.24
N ARG A 62 11.74 -7.32 -5.66
CA ARG A 62 10.62 -6.68 -4.94
C ARG A 62 9.44 -7.62 -4.73
N ALA A 63 8.99 -8.30 -5.77
CA ALA A 63 7.86 -9.24 -5.66
C ALA A 63 8.14 -10.41 -4.70
N LYS A 64 9.41 -10.82 -4.58
CA LYS A 64 9.83 -11.89 -3.65
C LYS A 64 9.94 -11.38 -2.21
N SER A 65 10.44 -10.17 -2.00
CA SER A 65 10.46 -9.54 -0.66
C SER A 65 9.04 -9.21 -0.19
N GLU A 66 8.17 -8.68 -1.06
CA GLU A 66 6.76 -8.43 -0.75
C GLU A 66 6.03 -9.71 -0.34
N LYS A 67 6.23 -10.83 -1.05
CA LYS A 67 5.60 -12.10 -0.65
C LYS A 67 6.09 -12.60 0.71
N ARG A 68 7.39 -12.47 1.00
CA ARG A 68 7.95 -12.86 2.31
C ARG A 68 7.46 -11.94 3.41
N PHE A 69 7.38 -10.65 3.12
CA PHE A 69 6.86 -9.64 4.01
C PHE A 69 5.38 -9.88 4.33
N GLU A 70 4.55 -10.15 3.32
CA GLU A 70 3.14 -10.50 3.49
C GLU A 70 2.97 -11.78 4.32
N GLN A 71 3.86 -12.77 4.16
CA GLN A 71 3.84 -13.98 4.99
C GLN A 71 4.21 -13.70 6.45
N VAL A 72 5.23 -12.86 6.71
CA VAL A 72 5.61 -12.45 8.07
C VAL A 72 4.51 -11.63 8.71
N ARG A 73 3.93 -10.68 7.97
CA ARG A 73 2.77 -9.88 8.39
C ARG A 73 1.59 -10.79 8.75
N LYS A 74 1.25 -11.74 7.89
CA LYS A 74 0.14 -12.67 8.13
C LYS A 74 0.39 -13.55 9.35
N LEU A 75 1.61 -14.03 9.53
CA LEU A 75 2.01 -14.81 10.71
C LEU A 75 1.96 -13.97 11.99
N ALA A 76 2.46 -12.73 11.95
CA ALA A 76 2.40 -11.80 13.07
C ALA A 76 0.95 -11.50 13.47
N ASN A 77 0.08 -11.22 12.48
CA ASN A 77 -1.35 -11.07 12.70
C ASN A 77 -1.95 -12.34 13.36
N ILE A 78 -1.69 -13.53 12.82
CA ILE A 78 -2.20 -14.79 13.40
C ILE A 78 -1.73 -14.96 14.86
N VAL A 79 -0.46 -14.73 15.15
CA VAL A 79 0.07 -14.86 16.51
C VAL A 79 -0.54 -13.84 17.47
N LEU A 80 -0.76 -12.61 17.00
CA LEU A 80 -1.41 -11.53 17.74
C LEU A 80 -2.91 -11.77 17.99
N PHE A 81 -3.61 -12.41 17.05
CA PHE A 81 -5.07 -12.55 17.06
C PHE A 81 -5.56 -13.90 17.57
N GLU A 82 -4.93 -15.04 17.25
CA GLU A 82 -5.47 -16.39 17.56
C GLU A 82 -5.07 -16.92 18.94
N TYR A 83 -3.97 -16.47 19.54
CA TYR A 83 -3.49 -17.05 20.82
C TYR A 83 -3.96 -16.30 22.07
N HIS A 84 -4.58 -15.12 21.94
CA HIS A 84 -4.97 -14.30 23.08
C HIS A 84 -6.08 -14.93 23.94
N ASP A 85 -7.08 -15.56 23.32
CA ASP A 85 -8.25 -16.09 24.04
C ASP A 85 -7.97 -17.43 24.73
N GLY A 86 -7.06 -18.25 24.16
CA GLY A 86 -6.68 -19.55 24.73
C GLY A 86 -5.70 -19.45 25.91
N ILE A 87 -4.85 -18.42 25.93
CA ILE A 87 -3.86 -18.22 27.00
C ILE A 87 -4.47 -17.57 28.23
N ALA A 88 -5.62 -16.89 28.09
CA ALA A 88 -6.19 -16.06 29.15
C ALA A 88 -6.49 -16.78 30.48
N LYS A 89 -6.63 -18.12 30.46
CA LYS A 89 -6.99 -18.95 31.61
C LYS A 89 -5.81 -19.73 32.21
N LEU A 90 -4.59 -19.58 31.70
CA LEU A 90 -3.43 -20.38 32.12
C LEU A 90 -2.59 -19.68 33.20
N PRO A 91 -2.02 -20.41 34.18
CA PRO A 91 -0.93 -19.90 35.01
C PRO A 91 0.22 -19.40 34.13
N GLY A 92 0.68 -18.16 34.33
CA GLY A 92 1.71 -17.52 33.48
C GLY A 92 1.18 -16.72 32.27
N ALA A 93 -0.14 -16.63 32.10
CA ALA A 93 -0.77 -15.85 31.02
C ALA A 93 -0.32 -14.38 30.98
N THR A 94 -0.11 -13.76 32.15
CA THR A 94 0.33 -12.36 32.25
C THR A 94 1.74 -12.16 31.68
N ALA A 95 2.69 -13.02 32.02
CA ALA A 95 4.05 -12.95 31.48
C ALA A 95 4.09 -13.19 29.97
N MET A 96 3.24 -14.09 29.46
CA MET A 96 3.11 -14.33 28.03
C MET A 96 2.48 -13.15 27.30
N ARG A 97 1.42 -12.54 27.86
CA ARG A 97 0.82 -11.30 27.32
C ARG A 97 1.85 -10.18 27.25
N GLU A 98 2.65 -10.02 28.29
CA GLU A 98 3.69 -8.99 28.34
C GLU A 98 4.77 -9.22 27.28
N LYS A 99 5.26 -10.46 27.13
CA LYS A 99 6.22 -10.79 26.07
C LYS A 99 5.63 -10.55 24.68
N MET A 100 4.39 -10.99 24.44
CA MET A 100 3.71 -10.80 23.16
C MET A 100 3.53 -9.32 22.83
N VAL A 101 3.08 -8.50 23.80
CA VAL A 101 2.96 -7.05 23.63
C VAL A 101 4.31 -6.43 23.25
N LYS A 102 5.38 -6.81 23.95
CA LYS A 102 6.73 -6.31 23.67
C LYS A 102 7.19 -6.64 22.25
N ASP A 103 7.16 -7.92 21.88
CA ASP A 103 7.61 -8.39 20.56
C ASP A 103 6.78 -7.75 19.43
N SER A 104 5.49 -7.50 19.68
CA SER A 104 4.58 -6.88 18.72
C SER A 104 4.83 -5.39 18.55
N LEU A 105 5.07 -4.66 19.64
CA LEU A 105 5.43 -3.24 19.57
C LEU A 105 6.74 -3.04 18.81
N GLU A 106 7.76 -3.88 19.06
CA GLU A 106 9.02 -3.83 18.32
C GLU A 106 8.81 -4.03 16.82
N PHE A 107 8.01 -5.03 16.45
CA PHE A 107 7.67 -5.27 15.04
C PHE A 107 6.88 -4.10 14.43
N LEU A 108 5.84 -3.62 15.10
CA LEU A 108 4.98 -2.55 14.60
C LEU A 108 5.71 -1.21 14.49
N ASP A 109 6.61 -0.89 15.42
CA ASP A 109 7.39 0.34 15.41
C ASP A 109 8.35 0.36 14.21
N ASN A 110 9.06 -0.74 13.97
CA ASN A 110 9.91 -0.90 12.79
C ASN A 110 9.10 -0.79 11.49
N LEU A 111 7.97 -1.50 11.43
CA LEU A 111 7.10 -1.53 10.27
C LEU A 111 6.48 -0.16 9.96
N SER A 112 6.13 0.60 10.99
CA SER A 112 5.57 1.96 10.83
C SER A 112 6.62 2.96 10.37
N ALA A 113 7.89 2.75 10.71
CA ALA A 113 9.00 3.61 10.33
C ALA A 113 9.40 3.48 8.85
N GLU A 114 9.05 2.36 8.20
CA GLU A 114 9.39 2.09 6.79
C GLU A 114 8.65 3.02 5.78
N ASN A 115 7.76 3.91 6.23
CA ASN A 115 7.04 4.92 5.43
C ASN A 115 6.50 4.35 4.10
N THR A 116 5.49 3.49 4.22
CA THR A 116 4.81 2.85 3.08
C THR A 116 3.58 3.64 2.62
N ASP A 117 3.36 3.76 1.30
CA ASP A 117 2.12 4.30 0.72
C ASP A 117 1.01 3.24 0.60
N ASN A 118 1.28 1.99 1.02
CA ASN A 118 0.30 0.92 0.97
C ASN A 118 -0.77 1.08 2.08
N LEU A 119 -1.93 1.64 1.71
CA LEU A 119 -3.06 1.85 2.63
C LEU A 119 -3.57 0.55 3.28
N GLU A 120 -3.51 -0.59 2.61
CA GLU A 120 -3.95 -1.87 3.19
C GLU A 120 -3.01 -2.30 4.33
N LEU A 121 -1.70 -2.14 4.13
CA LEU A 121 -0.71 -2.39 5.17
C LEU A 121 -0.87 -1.42 6.35
N GLN A 122 -1.07 -0.13 6.08
CA GLN A 122 -1.31 0.85 7.14
C GLN A 122 -2.55 0.49 7.98
N ARG A 123 -3.64 0.04 7.36
CA ARG A 123 -4.85 -0.42 8.09
C ARG A 123 -4.56 -1.60 9.01
N ASP A 124 -3.71 -2.54 8.59
CA ASP A 124 -3.34 -3.67 9.44
C ASP A 124 -2.48 -3.25 10.64
N ILE A 125 -1.55 -2.32 10.42
CA ILE A 125 -0.75 -1.73 11.50
C ILE A 125 -1.66 -1.04 12.53
N VAL A 126 -2.65 -0.27 12.08
CA VAL A 126 -3.64 0.37 12.96
C VAL A 126 -4.39 -0.67 13.80
N LYS A 127 -4.91 -1.72 13.18
CA LYS A 127 -5.63 -2.79 13.89
C LYS A 127 -4.73 -3.51 14.90
N ALA A 128 -3.48 -3.75 14.55
CA ALA A 128 -2.52 -4.41 15.42
C ALA A 128 -2.16 -3.55 16.65
N TYR A 129 -1.85 -2.26 16.47
CA TYR A 129 -1.63 -1.35 17.60
C TYR A 129 -2.85 -1.25 18.51
N ARG A 130 -4.05 -1.16 17.94
CA ARG A 130 -5.30 -1.15 18.71
C ARG A 130 -5.42 -2.42 19.57
N LYS A 131 -5.18 -3.59 18.98
CA LYS A 131 -5.21 -4.86 19.72
C LYS A 131 -4.16 -4.92 20.83
N VAL A 132 -2.95 -4.41 20.59
CA VAL A 132 -1.92 -4.28 21.63
C VAL A 132 -2.41 -3.40 22.78
N GLY A 133 -3.02 -2.25 22.47
CA GLY A 133 -3.66 -1.38 23.48
C GLY A 133 -4.72 -2.11 24.29
N ASP A 134 -5.55 -2.94 23.64
CA ASP A 134 -6.58 -3.72 24.32
C ASP A 134 -5.97 -4.66 25.36
N ILE A 135 -4.91 -5.37 24.98
CA ILE A 135 -4.19 -6.32 25.84
C ILE A 135 -3.48 -5.59 26.99
N GLN A 136 -3.02 -4.37 26.75
CA GLN A 136 -2.36 -3.55 27.77
C GLN A 136 -3.35 -3.05 28.82
N GLY A 137 -4.53 -2.55 28.43
CA GLY A 137 -5.40 -1.81 29.37
C GLY A 137 -6.90 -1.73 29.07
N ALA A 138 -7.45 -2.42 28.06
CA ALA A 138 -8.90 -2.37 27.84
C ALA A 138 -9.66 -3.14 28.94
N ALA A 139 -10.60 -2.46 29.59
CA ALA A 139 -11.37 -2.96 30.72
C ALA A 139 -12.17 -4.25 30.42
N ASP A 140 -12.57 -4.43 29.16
CA ASP A 140 -13.48 -5.49 28.74
C ASP A 140 -12.76 -6.82 28.42
N THR A 141 -11.43 -6.85 28.57
CA THR A 141 -10.59 -8.02 28.30
C THR A 141 -9.69 -8.33 29.49
N GLY A 142 -9.18 -9.56 29.57
CA GLY A 142 -8.11 -9.90 30.50
C GLY A 142 -6.82 -9.17 30.11
N ASN A 143 -6.63 -7.97 30.66
CA ASN A 143 -5.56 -7.03 30.30
C ASN A 143 -4.44 -6.99 31.35
N LEU A 144 -3.37 -6.24 31.05
CA LEU A 144 -2.18 -6.08 31.90
C LEU A 144 -2.29 -4.94 32.93
N GLY A 145 -3.37 -4.15 32.92
CA GLY A 145 -3.56 -2.97 33.77
C GLY A 145 -2.64 -1.79 33.43
N LYS A 146 -1.98 -1.82 32.27
CA LYS A 146 -1.00 -0.82 31.83
C LYS A 146 -1.70 0.31 31.05
N THR A 147 -2.52 1.11 31.74
CA THR A 147 -3.34 2.18 31.15
C THR A 147 -2.53 3.19 30.31
N ASN A 148 -1.37 3.63 30.80
CA ASN A 148 -0.52 4.57 30.07
C ASN A 148 0.03 3.96 28.78
N ASP A 149 0.46 2.70 28.82
CA ASP A 149 1.00 2.01 27.64
C ASP A 149 -0.12 1.78 26.61
N ALA A 150 -1.33 1.42 27.07
CA ALA A 150 -2.50 1.26 26.23
C ALA A 150 -2.84 2.58 25.50
N LEU A 151 -2.84 3.70 26.22
CA LEU A 151 -3.05 5.02 25.64
C LEU A 151 -2.04 5.32 24.52
N GLN A 152 -0.75 5.04 24.73
CA GLN A 152 0.28 5.25 23.71
C GLN A 152 0.03 4.41 22.47
N SER A 153 -0.32 3.12 22.63
CA SER A 153 -0.63 2.22 21.51
C SER A 153 -1.83 2.71 20.70
N TYR A 154 -2.91 3.14 21.38
CA TYR A 154 -4.09 3.71 20.70
C TYR A 154 -3.77 5.03 19.98
N GLN A 155 -2.94 5.89 20.57
CA GLN A 155 -2.52 7.14 19.94
C GLN A 155 -1.68 6.90 18.68
N LYS A 156 -0.77 5.91 18.69
CA LYS A 156 -0.03 5.48 17.49
C LYS A 156 -0.99 5.00 16.39
N ALA A 157 -1.98 4.18 16.74
CA ALA A 157 -3.00 3.72 15.82
C ALA A 157 -3.82 4.90 15.24
N LEU A 158 -4.27 5.82 16.09
CA LEU A 158 -5.07 6.98 15.69
C LEU A 158 -4.30 7.89 14.73
N ALA A 159 -3.03 8.19 15.00
CA ALA A 159 -2.21 9.04 14.14
C ALA A 159 -2.02 8.48 12.72
N ILE A 160 -1.94 7.14 12.58
CA ILE A 160 -1.90 6.50 11.26
C ILE A 160 -3.29 6.53 10.62
N GLN A 161 -4.34 6.25 11.40
CA GLN A 161 -5.72 6.22 10.92
C GLN A 161 -6.20 7.58 10.40
N GLU A 162 -5.80 8.67 11.04
CA GLU A 162 -6.08 10.04 10.59
C GLU A 162 -5.54 10.29 9.17
N LYS A 163 -4.33 9.80 8.87
CA LYS A 163 -3.73 9.90 7.53
C LYS A 163 -4.50 9.05 6.51
N ILE A 164 -4.92 7.84 6.89
CA ILE A 164 -5.73 6.96 6.02
C ILE A 164 -7.06 7.63 5.68
N VAL A 165 -7.76 8.19 6.67
CA VAL A 165 -9.04 8.89 6.45
C VAL A 165 -8.86 10.17 5.65
N ALA A 166 -7.76 10.92 5.86
CA ALA A 166 -7.44 12.09 5.06
C ALA A 166 -7.21 11.74 3.57
N ALA A 167 -6.59 10.58 3.29
CA ALA A 167 -6.35 10.11 1.93
C ALA A 167 -7.64 9.61 1.24
N ASN A 168 -8.59 9.03 1.99
CA ASN A 168 -9.88 8.62 1.45
C ASN A 168 -11.05 8.93 2.43
N PRO A 169 -11.55 10.19 2.43
CA PRO A 169 -12.60 10.61 3.36
C PRO A 169 -13.96 9.97 3.09
N ALA A 170 -14.17 9.26 1.99
CA ALA A 170 -15.44 8.59 1.69
C ALA A 170 -15.49 7.16 2.25
N ASN A 171 -14.37 6.63 2.74
CA ASN A 171 -14.34 5.26 3.26
C ASN A 171 -15.00 5.18 4.66
N VAL A 172 -16.21 4.61 4.68
CA VAL A 172 -17.02 4.43 5.89
C VAL A 172 -16.33 3.54 6.93
N GLU A 173 -15.63 2.48 6.50
CA GLU A 173 -14.94 1.57 7.41
C GLU A 173 -13.77 2.26 8.12
N ASP A 174 -13.01 3.07 7.38
CA ASP A 174 -11.88 3.82 7.94
C ASP A 174 -12.35 4.88 8.94
N LYS A 175 -13.43 5.61 8.62
CA LYS A 175 -14.06 6.53 9.58
C LYS A 175 -14.58 5.80 10.81
N ARG A 176 -15.23 4.64 10.63
CA ARG A 176 -15.75 3.84 11.76
C ARG A 176 -14.62 3.41 12.69
N LEU A 177 -13.49 2.97 12.13
CA LEU A 177 -12.31 2.60 12.92
C LEU A 177 -11.71 3.82 13.64
N GLN A 178 -11.65 4.98 12.99
CA GLN A 178 -11.21 6.23 13.63
C GLN A 178 -12.09 6.58 14.85
N GLY A 179 -13.41 6.56 14.69
CA GLY A 179 -14.34 6.84 15.80
C GLY A 179 -14.21 5.84 16.95
N ARG A 180 -13.86 4.57 16.68
CA ARG A 180 -13.57 3.59 17.74
C ARG A 180 -12.27 3.91 18.48
N LEU A 181 -11.22 4.28 17.75
CA LEU A 181 -9.94 4.65 18.35
C LEU A 181 -10.06 5.90 19.24
N GLU A 182 -10.87 6.88 18.85
CA GLU A 182 -11.19 8.05 19.67
C GLU A 182 -11.86 7.63 21.00
N ILE A 183 -12.78 6.66 20.98
CA ILE A 183 -13.37 6.10 22.21
C ILE A 183 -12.33 5.37 23.06
N ASP A 184 -11.48 4.56 22.43
CA ASP A 184 -10.45 3.78 23.14
C ASP A 184 -9.47 4.73 23.85
N VAL A 185 -9.00 5.78 23.16
CA VAL A 185 -8.18 6.87 23.72
C VAL A 185 -8.92 7.60 24.85
N ALA A 186 -10.17 8.03 24.61
CA ALA A 186 -10.96 8.74 25.61
C ALA A 186 -11.12 7.94 26.90
N SER A 187 -11.36 6.63 26.79
CA SER A 187 -11.48 5.74 27.95
C SER A 187 -10.19 5.67 28.75
N GLN A 188 -9.03 5.57 28.10
CA GLN A 188 -7.75 5.52 28.82
C GLN A 188 -7.41 6.86 29.46
N ILE A 189 -7.63 7.98 28.76
CA ILE A 189 -7.41 9.33 29.30
C ILE A 189 -8.31 9.57 30.52
N ARG A 190 -9.58 9.14 30.45
CA ARG A 190 -10.51 9.19 31.60
C ARG A 190 -10.01 8.38 32.78
N ASN A 191 -9.50 7.16 32.54
CA ASN A 191 -8.93 6.31 33.58
C ASN A 191 -7.69 6.92 34.24
N LEU A 192 -6.98 7.80 33.53
CA LEU A 192 -5.85 8.59 34.04
C LEU A 192 -6.30 9.89 34.75
N GLY A 193 -7.61 10.18 34.79
CA GLY A 193 -8.19 11.32 35.51
C GLY A 193 -8.38 12.59 34.67
N ASP A 194 -7.97 12.60 33.40
CA ASP A 194 -8.17 13.76 32.53
C ASP A 194 -9.56 13.72 31.86
N LEU A 195 -10.56 14.25 32.57
CA LEU A 195 -11.94 14.26 32.10
C LEU A 195 -12.14 15.16 30.87
N ASN A 196 -11.42 16.27 30.79
CA ASN A 196 -11.53 17.22 29.69
C ASN A 196 -10.96 16.63 28.39
N GLY A 197 -9.80 15.99 28.48
CA GLY A 197 -9.20 15.27 27.36
C GLY A 197 -10.09 14.13 26.88
N ALA A 198 -10.67 13.37 27.81
CA ALA A 198 -11.62 12.31 27.48
C ALA A 198 -12.87 12.84 26.78
N GLU A 199 -13.49 13.91 27.31
CA GLU A 199 -14.67 14.54 26.71
C GLU A 199 -14.41 14.96 25.26
N LYS A 200 -13.27 15.60 24.99
CA LYS A 200 -12.89 16.01 23.64
C LYS A 200 -12.87 14.83 22.67
N ASN A 201 -12.23 13.71 23.04
CA ASN A 201 -12.16 12.53 22.18
C ASN A 201 -13.53 11.85 22.02
N PHE A 202 -14.37 11.81 23.07
CA PHE A 202 -15.75 11.33 22.94
C PHE A 202 -16.58 12.18 21.96
N LEU A 203 -16.41 13.50 21.98
CA LEU A 203 -17.09 14.40 21.04
C LEU A 203 -16.61 14.17 19.60
N ASN A 204 -15.31 13.96 19.39
CA ASN A 204 -14.78 13.58 18.08
C ASN A 204 -15.43 12.28 17.56
N ALA A 205 -15.46 11.24 18.39
CA ALA A 205 -16.10 9.98 18.05
C ALA A 205 -17.58 10.15 17.70
N LEU A 206 -18.32 10.93 18.50
CA LEU A 206 -19.73 11.24 18.28
C LEU A 206 -19.95 11.93 16.93
N ASN A 207 -19.12 12.93 16.60
CA ASN A 207 -19.19 13.65 15.33
C ASN A 207 -18.95 12.71 14.14
N ILE A 208 -17.95 11.83 14.25
CA ILE A 208 -17.64 10.84 13.22
C ILE A 208 -18.85 9.91 13.01
N PHE A 209 -19.35 9.28 14.08
CA PHE A 209 -20.47 8.34 13.95
C PHE A 209 -21.77 9.00 13.49
N SER A 210 -22.02 10.25 13.90
CA SER A 210 -23.17 11.03 13.43
C SER A 210 -23.09 11.25 11.92
N SER A 211 -21.92 11.69 11.42
CA SER A 211 -21.71 11.92 9.99
C SER A 211 -21.90 10.65 9.15
N LEU A 212 -21.50 9.48 9.67
CA LEU A 212 -21.72 8.18 9.03
C LEU A 212 -23.21 7.82 8.98
N SER A 213 -23.96 8.14 10.04
CA SER A 213 -25.40 7.85 10.08
C SER A 213 -26.18 8.69 9.07
N ASP A 214 -25.77 9.93 8.84
CA ASP A 214 -26.39 10.81 7.85
C ASP A 214 -26.05 10.39 6.42
N GLU A 215 -24.84 9.86 6.20
CA GLU A 215 -24.41 9.28 4.94
C GLU A 215 -25.21 8.01 4.58
N VAL A 216 -25.47 7.14 5.56
CA VAL A 216 -26.32 5.94 5.39
C VAL A 216 -27.79 6.31 5.19
N LYS A 217 -28.27 7.41 5.78
CA LYS A 217 -29.65 7.92 5.62
C LYS A 217 -29.90 8.66 4.31
N LYS A 218 -28.87 9.02 3.53
CA LYS A 218 -29.08 9.57 2.18
C LYS A 218 -29.89 8.53 1.39
N PRO A 219 -31.08 8.89 0.86
CA PRO A 219 -31.91 7.92 0.17
C PRO A 219 -31.12 7.29 -0.96
N PHE A 220 -31.09 5.96 -0.98
CA PHE A 220 -30.66 5.19 -2.13
C PHE A 220 -31.42 5.76 -3.33
N ARG A 221 -30.73 6.40 -4.29
CA ARG A 221 -31.36 7.00 -5.49
C ARG A 221 -31.84 5.88 -6.43
N LEU A 222 -32.73 5.01 -5.94
CA LEU A 222 -33.48 4.04 -6.74
C LEU A 222 -34.60 4.71 -7.56
N GLY A 223 -34.83 6.02 -7.37
CA GLY A 223 -35.93 6.76 -7.99
C GLY A 223 -35.61 7.54 -9.27
N GLU A 224 -34.33 7.78 -9.61
CA GLU A 224 -34.01 8.61 -10.80
C GLU A 224 -33.91 7.78 -12.10
N ASN A 225 -33.64 6.47 -12.04
CA ASN A 225 -33.56 5.62 -13.24
C ASN A 225 -34.89 4.98 -13.67
N LEU A 226 -35.95 5.03 -12.84
CA LEU A 226 -37.24 4.42 -13.20
C LEU A 226 -38.14 5.35 -14.03
N LEU A 227 -37.89 6.66 -14.01
CA LEU A 227 -38.63 7.61 -14.86
C LEU A 227 -38.13 7.59 -16.31
N GLU A 228 -36.83 7.40 -16.55
CA GLU A 228 -36.27 7.24 -17.91
C GLU A 228 -36.77 5.96 -18.60
N TYR A 229 -36.92 4.86 -17.85
CA TYR A 229 -37.44 3.60 -18.41
C TYR A 229 -38.93 3.69 -18.79
N SER A 230 -39.73 4.44 -18.03
CA SER A 230 -41.15 4.65 -18.32
C SER A 230 -41.41 5.59 -19.50
N GLN A 231 -40.52 6.57 -19.74
CA GLN A 231 -40.64 7.49 -20.87
C GLN A 231 -40.13 6.86 -22.18
N SER A 232 -39.12 5.99 -22.13
CA SER A 232 -38.67 5.21 -23.29
C SER A 232 -39.70 4.16 -23.75
N ALA A 233 -40.54 3.63 -22.85
CA ALA A 233 -41.55 2.62 -23.18
C ALA A 233 -42.84 3.20 -23.78
N ASN A 234 -43.15 4.48 -23.55
CA ASN A 234 -44.36 5.15 -24.04
C ASN A 234 -44.18 5.93 -25.35
N GLY A 235 -42.96 5.99 -25.91
CA GLY A 235 -42.67 6.65 -27.19
C GLY A 235 -42.78 5.76 -28.45
N ALA A 236 -43.19 4.50 -28.31
CA ALA A 236 -43.24 3.52 -29.40
C ALA A 236 -44.67 3.05 -29.74
N LYS A 237 -45.64 3.97 -29.76
CA LYS A 237 -46.95 3.75 -30.37
C LYS A 237 -47.27 4.84 -31.39
#